data_AF-A0A932T2C5-F1
#
_entry.id   AF-A0A932T2C5-F1
#
_cell.length_a   1.000
_cell.length_b   1.000
_cell.length_c   1.000
_cell.angle_alpha   90.00
_cell.angle_beta   90.00
_cell.angle_gamma   90.00
#
_symmetry.space_group_name_H-M   'P 1'
#
loop_
_entity.id
_entity.type
_entity.pdbx_description
1 polymer ?
#
loop_
_entity_poly.entity_id
_entity_poly.type
_entity_poly.pdbx_seq_one_letter_code
_entity_poly.pdbx_strand_id
1 'polypeptide(L)'
;MRSAVIMRSNAILRPQRRGFTLIELLVVLLIMGIIAAVAMPKMLNTMSSTRANSARECLQIVRQAIEMYRSNDPNNAYPPAATLATALQPHLRGPFPTCPMGNLNASVYASTANPLVVSGTTDGWLYNQSTGDFAINDATGIAY
;
A
#
# COMPACT_ATOMS: atom_id res chain seq x y z
N MET A 1 -19.17 54.21 81.54
CA MET A 1 -18.67 54.39 80.16
C MET A 1 -19.21 53.24 79.31
N ARG A 2 -20.15 53.50 78.39
CA ARG A 2 -20.69 52.49 77.47
C ARG A 2 -19.87 52.53 76.18
N SER A 3 -18.96 51.57 75.99
CA SER A 3 -18.32 51.36 74.68
C SER A 3 -19.21 50.47 73.82
N ALA A 4 -19.79 51.04 72.77
CA ALA A 4 -20.49 50.29 71.72
C ALA A 4 -19.46 49.78 70.69
N VAL A 5 -19.27 48.46 70.64
CA VAL A 5 -18.44 47.79 69.63
C VAL A 5 -19.28 47.61 68.37
N ILE A 6 -18.88 48.25 67.27
CA ILE A 6 -19.50 48.09 65.95
C ILE A 6 -18.87 46.86 65.27
N MET A 7 -19.63 45.77 65.14
CA MET A 7 -19.21 44.58 64.38
C MET A 7 -19.48 44.83 62.90
N ARG A 8 -18.42 45.05 62.10
CA ARG A 8 -18.52 45.11 60.63
C ARG A 8 -18.56 43.69 60.08
N SER A 9 -19.68 43.31 59.47
CA SER A 9 -19.85 42.04 58.76
C SER A 9 -19.06 42.08 57.44
N ASN A 10 -17.99 41.29 57.33
CA ASN A 10 -17.32 41.05 56.04
C ASN A 10 -18.14 40.07 55.22
N ALA A 11 -18.81 40.54 54.17
CA ALA A 11 -19.51 39.68 53.22
C ALA A 11 -18.48 39.03 52.27
N ILE A 12 -18.34 37.71 52.37
CA ILE A 12 -17.52 36.91 51.44
C ILE A 12 -18.28 36.82 50.11
N LEU A 13 -17.82 37.55 49.09
CA LEU A 13 -18.35 37.45 47.73
C LEU A 13 -17.99 36.08 47.15
N ARG A 14 -18.97 35.18 47.04
CA ARG A 14 -18.79 33.89 46.37
C ARG A 14 -18.72 34.09 44.86
N PRO A 15 -17.71 33.56 44.16
CA PRO A 15 -17.65 33.63 42.71
C PRO A 15 -18.84 32.88 42.09
N GLN A 16 -19.59 33.57 41.24
CA GLN A 16 -20.70 32.98 40.48
C GLN A 16 -20.15 31.91 39.52
N ARG A 17 -20.55 30.66 39.72
CA ARG A 17 -20.22 29.56 38.81
C ARG A 17 -21.00 29.77 37.51
N ARG A 18 -20.30 30.12 36.43
CA ARG A 18 -20.88 30.16 35.08
C ARG A 18 -21.07 28.71 34.61
N GLY A 19 -22.32 28.30 34.39
CA GLY A 19 -22.65 27.03 33.77
C GLY A 19 -22.50 27.10 32.25
N PHE A 20 -22.24 25.97 31.62
CA PHE A 20 -22.26 25.85 30.16
C PHE A 20 -23.64 26.20 29.62
N THR A 21 -23.67 26.95 28.53
CA THR A 21 -24.91 27.26 27.82
C THR A 21 -25.31 26.09 26.90
N LEU A 22 -26.61 25.89 26.68
CA LEU A 22 -27.10 24.90 25.73
C LEU A 22 -26.61 25.17 24.30
N ILE A 23 -26.42 26.45 23.96
CA ILE A 23 -25.91 26.87 22.65
C ILE A 23 -24.43 26.49 22.47
N GLU A 24 -23.62 26.54 23.52
CA GLU A 24 -22.22 26.07 23.46
C GLU A 24 -22.14 24.58 23.12
N LEU A 25 -22.98 23.75 23.75
CA LEU A 25 -23.01 22.32 23.45
C LEU A 25 -23.53 22.05 22.03
N LEU A 26 -24.50 22.82 21.56
CA LEU A 26 -25.08 22.68 20.22
C LEU A 26 -24.05 22.96 19.13
N VAL A 27 -23.26 24.05 19.26
CA VAL A 27 -22.21 24.37 18.28
C VAL A 27 -21.10 23.32 18.27
N VAL A 28 -20.76 22.75 19.43
CA VAL A 28 -19.77 21.66 19.51
C VAL A 28 -20.25 20.41 18.77
N LEU A 29 -21.49 20.00 18.97
CA LEU A 29 -22.08 18.85 18.25
C LEU A 29 -22.20 19.12 16.74
N LEU A 30 -22.51 20.36 16.35
CA LEU A 30 -22.54 20.77 14.95
C LEU A 30 -21.16 20.61 14.29
N ILE A 31 -20.10 21.11 14.93
CA ILE A 31 -18.73 21.01 14.40
C ILE A 31 -18.26 19.55 14.39
N MET A 32 -18.53 18.79 15.46
CA MET A 32 -18.22 17.35 15.51
C MET A 32 -18.94 16.59 14.39
N GLY A 33 -20.20 16.94 14.08
CA GLY A 33 -20.96 16.35 12.97
C GLY A 33 -20.36 16.65 11.60
N ILE A 34 -19.93 17.88 11.36
CA ILE A 34 -19.26 18.27 10.10
C ILE A 34 -17.93 17.53 9.95
N ILE A 35 -17.11 17.50 11.00
CA ILE A 35 -15.81 16.82 10.97
C ILE A 35 -16.02 15.31 10.74
N ALA A 36 -16.96 14.67 11.43
CA ALA A 36 -17.25 13.25 11.25
C ALA A 36 -17.69 12.90 9.81
N ALA A 37 -18.44 13.79 9.15
CA ALA A 37 -18.88 13.59 7.77
C ALA A 37 -17.74 13.73 6.74
N VAL A 38 -16.73 14.54 7.03
CA VAL A 38 -15.61 14.84 6.11
C VAL A 38 -14.35 14.01 6.40
N ALA A 39 -14.22 13.46 7.61
CA ALA A 39 -13.01 12.80 8.10
C ALA A 39 -12.67 11.45 7.41
N MET A 40 -13.44 10.99 6.42
CA MET A 40 -13.09 9.82 5.61
C MET A 40 -12.81 10.18 4.15
N PRO A 41 -11.61 10.69 3.81
CA PRO A 41 -11.15 10.72 2.44
C PRO A 41 -10.83 9.29 1.95
N LYS A 42 -11.46 8.92 0.84
CA LYS A 42 -11.50 7.58 0.23
C LYS A 42 -10.10 7.00 -0.06
N MET A 43 -9.73 5.92 0.63
CA MET A 43 -8.52 5.12 0.36
C MET A 43 -8.71 4.00 -0.70
N LEU A 44 -9.84 3.98 -1.41
CA LEU A 44 -10.20 2.83 -2.25
C LEU A 44 -9.54 2.85 -3.65
N ASN A 45 -9.26 4.02 -4.21
CA ASN A 45 -8.71 4.14 -5.58
C ASN A 45 -7.18 4.15 -5.64
N THR A 46 -6.50 4.38 -4.51
CA THR A 46 -5.02 4.39 -4.46
C THR A 46 -4.45 2.97 -4.47
N MET A 47 -5.18 1.97 -3.95
CA MET A 47 -4.69 0.61 -3.84
C MET A 47 -4.42 -0.06 -5.19
N SER A 48 -5.26 0.16 -6.20
CA SER A 48 -5.05 -0.40 -7.55
C SER A 48 -3.86 0.25 -8.26
N SER A 49 -3.72 1.57 -8.15
CA SER A 49 -2.57 2.30 -8.68
C SER A 49 -1.25 1.90 -8.01
N THR A 50 -1.27 1.69 -6.68
CA THR A 50 -0.08 1.25 -5.94
C THR A 50 0.34 -0.15 -6.39
N ARG A 51 -0.60 -1.09 -6.54
CA ARG A 51 -0.29 -2.45 -7.02
C ARG A 51 0.32 -2.45 -8.42
N ALA A 52 -0.24 -1.69 -9.35
CA ALA A 52 0.31 -1.56 -10.69
C ALA A 52 1.73 -0.97 -10.70
N ASN A 53 2.00 0.03 -9.84
CA ASN A 53 3.33 0.61 -9.70
C ASN A 53 4.33 -0.40 -9.11
N SER A 54 3.96 -1.10 -8.04
CA SER A 54 4.79 -2.17 -7.49
C SER A 54 5.04 -3.28 -8.51
N ALA A 55 4.06 -3.61 -9.35
CA ALA A 55 4.23 -4.63 -10.40
C ALA A 55 5.28 -4.21 -11.43
N ARG A 56 5.27 -2.93 -11.84
CA ARG A 56 6.27 -2.36 -12.76
C ARG A 56 7.68 -2.38 -12.16
N GLU A 57 7.81 -2.04 -10.89
CA GLU A 57 9.09 -2.11 -10.17
C GLU A 57 9.61 -3.54 -10.11
N CYS A 58 8.77 -4.50 -9.73
CA CYS A 58 9.14 -5.92 -9.72
C CYS A 58 9.53 -6.43 -11.12
N LEU A 59 8.78 -6.07 -12.16
CA LEU A 59 9.13 -6.41 -13.54
C LEU A 59 10.51 -5.88 -13.94
N GLN A 60 10.83 -4.63 -13.60
CA GLN A 60 12.14 -4.04 -13.89
C GLN A 60 13.26 -4.79 -13.18
N ILE A 61 13.10 -5.10 -11.89
CA ILE A 61 14.08 -5.84 -11.10
C ILE A 61 14.36 -7.22 -11.73
N VAL A 62 13.31 -7.98 -12.06
CA VAL A 62 13.48 -9.32 -12.61
C VAL A 62 14.07 -9.28 -14.02
N ARG A 63 13.62 -8.35 -14.89
CA ARG A 63 14.18 -8.20 -16.24
C ARG A 63 15.66 -7.82 -16.22
N GLN A 64 16.07 -6.94 -15.29
CA GLN A 64 17.48 -6.60 -15.11
C GLN A 64 18.29 -7.82 -14.65
N ALA A 65 17.76 -8.62 -13.72
CA ALA A 65 18.41 -9.85 -13.27
C ALA A 65 18.53 -10.90 -14.39
N ILE A 66 17.51 -11.03 -15.26
CA ILE A 66 17.54 -11.90 -16.44
C ILE A 66 18.63 -11.46 -17.41
N GLU A 67 18.75 -10.16 -17.68
CA GLU A 67 19.78 -9.65 -18.59
C GLU A 67 21.18 -9.79 -17.98
N MET A 68 21.34 -9.55 -16.68
CA MET A 68 22.60 -9.82 -15.97
C MET A 68 22.99 -11.30 -15.98
N TYR A 69 22.02 -12.20 -15.82
CA TYR A 69 22.28 -13.64 -15.94
C TYR A 69 22.81 -13.95 -17.34
N ARG A 70 22.11 -13.47 -18.37
CA ARG A 70 22.48 -13.69 -19.77
C ARG A 70 23.87 -13.15 -20.10
N SER A 71 24.21 -11.95 -19.61
CA SER A 71 25.51 -11.34 -19.87
C SER A 71 26.67 -12.09 -19.21
N ASN A 72 26.40 -12.80 -18.12
CA ASN A 72 27.40 -13.60 -17.40
C ASN A 72 27.50 -15.04 -17.92
N ASP A 73 26.51 -15.49 -18.69
CA ASP A 73 26.49 -16.83 -19.26
C ASP A 73 27.37 -16.89 -20.53
N PRO A 74 28.34 -17.83 -20.63
CA PRO A 74 29.22 -17.95 -21.79
C PRO A 74 28.50 -18.21 -23.12
N ASN A 75 27.29 -18.79 -23.06
CA ASN A 75 26.49 -19.11 -24.25
C ASN A 75 25.45 -18.02 -24.56
N ASN A 76 25.48 -16.91 -23.82
CA ASN A 76 24.51 -15.82 -23.94
C ASN A 76 23.05 -16.31 -23.81
N ALA A 77 22.86 -17.36 -23.02
CA ALA A 77 21.59 -18.05 -22.84
C ALA A 77 20.75 -17.43 -21.73
N TYR A 78 19.44 -17.45 -21.91
CA TYR A 78 18.49 -17.03 -20.89
C TYR A 78 18.32 -18.11 -19.80
N PRO A 79 18.02 -17.71 -18.55
CA PRO A 79 17.89 -18.64 -17.44
C PRO A 79 16.77 -19.67 -17.70
N PRO A 80 16.93 -20.93 -17.24
CA PRO A 80 15.93 -21.97 -17.45
C PRO A 80 14.58 -21.63 -16.80
N ALA A 81 13.48 -21.80 -17.52
CA ALA A 81 12.16 -21.42 -17.00
C ALA A 81 11.76 -22.20 -15.74
N ALA A 82 12.12 -23.49 -15.68
CA ALA A 82 11.81 -24.36 -14.55
C ALA A 82 12.50 -23.95 -13.24
N THR A 83 13.62 -23.23 -13.31
CA THR A 83 14.42 -22.83 -12.15
C THR A 83 14.68 -21.33 -12.09
N LEU A 84 13.88 -20.52 -12.80
CA LEU A 84 14.10 -19.08 -12.95
C LEU A 84 14.36 -18.38 -11.61
N ALA A 85 13.49 -18.61 -10.62
CA ALA A 85 13.59 -17.96 -9.32
C ALA A 85 14.92 -18.27 -8.60
N THR A 86 15.41 -19.51 -8.71
CA THR A 86 16.69 -19.95 -8.13
C THR A 86 17.88 -19.45 -8.94
N ALA A 87 17.79 -19.52 -10.27
CA ALA A 87 18.85 -19.08 -11.18
C ALA A 87 19.14 -17.58 -11.05
N LEU A 88 18.12 -16.78 -10.73
CA LEU A 88 18.26 -15.33 -10.55
C LEU A 88 18.68 -14.90 -9.14
N GLN A 89 18.67 -15.80 -8.13
CA GLN A 89 19.04 -15.41 -6.75
C GLN A 89 20.38 -14.66 -6.64
N PRO A 90 21.47 -15.07 -7.33
CA PRO A 90 22.75 -14.35 -7.24
C PRO A 90 22.70 -12.93 -7.81
N HIS A 91 21.70 -12.63 -8.64
CA HIS A 91 21.53 -11.34 -9.34
C HIS A 91 20.45 -10.46 -8.70
N LEU A 92 19.85 -10.91 -7.60
CA LEU A 92 18.83 -10.18 -6.86
C LEU A 92 19.38 -9.71 -5.50
N ARG A 93 18.90 -8.56 -5.03
CA ARG A 93 19.28 -7.98 -3.72
C ARG A 93 18.39 -8.48 -2.57
N GLY A 94 17.65 -9.55 -2.79
CA GLY A 94 16.63 -10.08 -1.88
C GLY A 94 15.94 -11.32 -2.47
N PRO A 95 14.88 -11.83 -1.83
CA PRO A 95 14.13 -12.97 -2.35
C PRO A 95 13.52 -12.64 -3.71
N PHE A 96 13.20 -13.69 -4.48
CA PHE A 96 12.48 -13.51 -5.74
C PHE A 96 11.12 -12.82 -5.48
N PRO A 97 10.78 -11.74 -6.19
CA PRO A 97 9.60 -10.94 -5.88
C PRO A 97 8.31 -11.71 -6.14
N THR A 98 7.33 -11.55 -5.24
CA THR A 98 5.95 -11.98 -5.47
C THR A 98 5.29 -11.07 -6.50
N CYS A 99 4.42 -11.62 -7.34
CA CYS A 99 3.62 -10.81 -8.24
C CYS A 99 2.58 -10.03 -7.43
N PRO A 100 2.55 -8.69 -7.45
CA PRO A 100 1.60 -7.91 -6.66
C PRO A 100 0.18 -7.86 -7.28
N MET A 101 -0.02 -8.56 -8.39
CA MET A 101 -1.29 -8.69 -9.11
C MET A 101 -1.91 -10.06 -8.83
N GLY A 102 -3.24 -10.12 -8.79
CA GLY A 102 -3.98 -11.33 -8.40
C GLY A 102 -3.70 -11.78 -6.96
N ASN A 103 -3.50 -13.08 -6.76
CA ASN A 103 -3.34 -13.74 -5.46
C ASN A 103 -1.93 -13.65 -4.84
N LEU A 104 -1.16 -12.60 -5.13
CA LEU A 104 0.15 -12.32 -4.54
C LEU A 104 1.15 -13.49 -4.59
N ASN A 105 1.18 -14.21 -5.71
CA ASN A 105 1.97 -15.44 -5.87
C ASN A 105 3.34 -15.16 -6.52
N ALA A 106 4.40 -15.85 -6.07
CA ALA A 106 5.73 -15.81 -6.68
C ALA A 106 5.93 -16.84 -7.81
N SER A 107 4.90 -17.64 -8.13
CA SER A 107 4.97 -18.71 -9.12
C SER A 107 5.31 -18.17 -10.50
N VAL A 108 6.26 -18.83 -11.17
CA VAL A 108 6.68 -18.52 -12.55
C VAL A 108 6.15 -19.60 -13.48
N TYR A 109 5.42 -19.18 -14.50
CA TYR A 109 4.86 -20.03 -15.54
C TYR A 109 5.67 -19.87 -16.82
N ALA A 110 6.18 -20.98 -17.32
CA ALA A 110 6.86 -21.02 -18.61
C ALA A 110 5.85 -20.81 -19.74
N SER A 111 6.17 -19.93 -20.68
CA SER A 111 5.38 -19.72 -21.89
C SER A 111 6.32 -19.59 -23.09
N THR A 112 5.92 -20.17 -24.21
CA THR A 112 6.62 -20.00 -25.50
C THR A 112 5.95 -18.95 -26.39
N ALA A 113 4.86 -18.33 -25.91
CA ALA A 113 4.15 -17.28 -26.65
C ALA A 113 5.03 -16.03 -26.83
N ASN A 114 4.94 -15.42 -28.01
CA ASN A 114 5.58 -14.16 -28.33
C ASN A 114 4.61 -13.32 -29.20
N PRO A 115 4.04 -12.20 -28.69
CA PRO A 115 4.24 -11.66 -27.34
C PRO A 115 3.65 -12.58 -26.26
N LEU A 116 4.14 -12.44 -25.03
CA LEU A 116 3.57 -13.15 -23.87
C LEU A 116 2.08 -12.81 -23.71
N VAL A 117 1.24 -13.84 -23.57
CA VAL A 117 -0.21 -13.71 -23.38
C VAL A 117 -0.57 -14.10 -21.96
N VAL A 118 -1.27 -13.21 -21.26
CA VAL A 118 -1.78 -13.43 -19.89
C VAL A 118 -2.78 -14.60 -19.87
N SER A 119 -2.59 -15.57 -18.97
CA SER A 119 -3.46 -16.76 -18.85
C SER A 119 -4.55 -16.54 -17.81
N GLY A 120 -5.82 -16.64 -18.21
CA GLY A 120 -7.00 -16.43 -17.35
C GLY A 120 -7.27 -17.50 -16.29
N THR A 121 -6.27 -18.32 -15.93
CA THR A 121 -6.43 -19.48 -15.03
C THR A 121 -5.52 -19.44 -13.82
N THR A 122 -4.48 -18.60 -13.78
CA THR A 122 -3.54 -18.55 -12.65
C THR A 122 -2.84 -17.21 -12.53
N ASP A 123 -2.49 -16.82 -11.30
CA ASP A 123 -1.76 -15.60 -10.98
C ASP A 123 -0.28 -15.86 -10.72
N GLY A 124 0.58 -14.93 -11.13
CA GLY A 124 2.02 -15.01 -10.90
C GLY A 124 2.81 -14.30 -12.00
N TRP A 125 3.85 -14.95 -12.48
CA TRP A 125 4.73 -14.43 -13.52
C TRP A 125 4.70 -15.32 -14.76
N LEU A 126 4.77 -14.72 -15.94
CA LEU A 126 5.02 -15.40 -17.20
C LEU A 126 6.45 -15.15 -17.64
N TYR A 127 7.09 -16.21 -18.11
CA TYR A 127 8.45 -16.13 -18.60
C TYR A 127 8.63 -16.94 -19.88
N ASN A 128 9.24 -16.32 -20.89
CA ASN A 128 9.65 -16.98 -22.12
C ASN A 128 11.16 -17.13 -22.15
N GLN A 129 11.65 -18.37 -22.00
CA GLN A 129 13.08 -18.67 -22.01
C GLN A 129 13.72 -18.46 -23.39
N SER A 130 12.96 -18.53 -24.49
CA SER A 130 13.51 -18.33 -25.83
C SER A 130 13.79 -16.86 -26.14
N THR A 131 12.98 -15.95 -25.58
CA THR A 131 13.09 -14.50 -25.84
C THR A 131 13.58 -13.69 -24.64
N GLY A 132 13.59 -14.28 -23.43
CA GLY A 132 13.85 -13.58 -22.18
C GLY A 132 12.70 -12.72 -21.70
N ASP A 133 11.54 -12.76 -22.38
CA ASP A 133 10.40 -11.94 -22.01
C ASP A 133 9.86 -12.35 -20.65
N PHE A 134 9.54 -11.35 -19.84
CA PHE A 134 8.99 -11.52 -18.50
C PHE A 134 7.79 -10.60 -18.32
N ALA A 135 6.65 -11.15 -17.93
CA ALA A 135 5.39 -10.44 -17.81
C ALA A 135 4.59 -10.91 -16.59
N ILE A 136 3.56 -10.14 -16.24
CA ILE A 136 2.60 -10.51 -15.20
C ILE A 136 1.65 -11.56 -15.76
N ASN A 137 1.35 -12.58 -14.96
CA ASN A 137 0.21 -13.47 -15.16
C ASN A 137 -0.91 -13.05 -14.20
N ASP A 138 -2.07 -12.69 -14.72
CA ASP A 138 -3.26 -12.38 -13.94
C ASP A 138 -4.44 -13.20 -14.48
N ALA A 139 -5.03 -14.03 -13.62
CA ALA A 139 -6.16 -14.88 -13.94
C ALA A 139 -7.40 -14.09 -14.38
N THR A 140 -7.45 -12.77 -14.13
CA THR A 140 -8.53 -11.90 -14.60
C THR A 140 -8.37 -11.48 -16.08
N GLY A 141 -7.24 -11.77 -16.72
CA GLY A 141 -7.01 -11.51 -18.14
C GLY A 141 -6.80 -10.03 -18.50
N ILE A 142 -6.59 -9.16 -17.51
CA ILE A 142 -6.31 -7.74 -17.72
C ILE A 142 -4.81 -7.57 -18.01
N ALA A 143 -4.48 -6.95 -19.14
CA ALA A 143 -3.11 -6.53 -19.45
C ALA A 143 -2.80 -5.20 -18.74
N TYR A 144 -1.63 -5.09 -18.10
CA TYR A 144 -1.20 -3.94 -17.28
C TYR A 144 0.03 -3.20 -17.83
#